data_AF-A0A930ANG7-F1
#
_entry.id   AF-A0A930ANG7-F1
#
_cell.length_a   1.000
_cell.length_b   1.000
_cell.length_c   1.000
_cell.angle_alpha   90.00
_cell.angle_beta   90.00
_cell.angle_gamma   90.00
#
_symmetry.space_group_name_H-M   'P 1'
#
loop_
_entity.id
_entity.type
_entity.pdbx_description
1 polymer ?
#
loop_
_entity_poly.entity_id
_entity_poly.type
_entity_poly.pdbx_seq_one_letter_code
_entity_poly.pdbx_strand_id
1 'polypeptide(L)'
;MAKYAYRDKDRKNIIYSDEAIEVDRNTAFFCPNHMCNAKLYICAVDGSKSAYFRATKPNFKHIKNCPFGNSSTEFDSNNYDESQFVYEDAINNLLCNTKPSSQKRNPSAHGTGEPGAHPPRTLRQIYSLCKSFSVGNTYAGKEIGSMILDDRSEYRYPKGCFGYKIIEANA
;
A
#
# COMPACT_ATOMS: atom_id res chain seq x y z
N MET A 1 -3.82 0.17 -8.64
CA MET A 1 -3.48 -1.25 -8.92
C MET A 1 -3.29 -1.92 -7.58
N ALA A 2 -3.80 -3.14 -7.40
CA ALA A 2 -3.73 -3.81 -6.10
C ALA A 2 -2.83 -5.05 -6.16
N LYS A 3 -2.06 -5.29 -5.10
CA LYS A 3 -1.23 -6.50 -4.95
C LYS A 3 -1.99 -7.69 -4.36
N TYR A 4 -3.19 -7.44 -3.86
CA TYR A 4 -4.09 -8.47 -3.39
C TYR A 4 -5.53 -8.11 -3.73
N ALA A 5 -6.39 -9.11 -3.75
CA ALA A 5 -7.83 -8.99 -3.92
C ALA A 5 -8.54 -10.05 -3.08
N TYR A 6 -9.87 -10.08 -3.14
CA TYR A 6 -10.66 -11.10 -2.44
C TYR A 6 -11.40 -12.01 -3.41
N ARG A 7 -11.47 -13.31 -3.09
CA ARG A 7 -12.22 -14.30 -3.87
C ARG A 7 -13.73 -14.17 -3.65
N ASP A 8 -14.16 -13.66 -2.50
CA ASP A 8 -15.56 -13.53 -2.11
C ASP A 8 -15.98 -12.09 -1.82
N LYS A 9 -17.29 -11.86 -1.93
CA LYS A 9 -17.92 -10.54 -1.70
C LYS A 9 -17.89 -10.13 -0.22
N ASP A 10 -17.73 -11.06 0.72
CA ASP A 10 -17.60 -10.73 2.14
C ASP A 10 -16.17 -10.34 2.52
N ARG A 11 -15.23 -10.43 1.58
CA ARG A 11 -13.80 -10.12 1.75
C ARG A 11 -13.16 -10.95 2.86
N LYS A 12 -13.44 -12.26 2.85
CA LYS A 12 -12.88 -13.22 3.82
C LYS A 12 -11.66 -13.98 3.30
N ASN A 13 -11.65 -14.30 2.01
CA ASN A 13 -10.62 -15.11 1.36
C ASN A 13 -9.77 -14.24 0.45
N ILE A 14 -8.54 -13.96 0.88
CA ILE A 14 -7.57 -13.15 0.14
C ILE A 14 -6.94 -14.00 -0.97
N ILE A 15 -6.60 -13.36 -2.08
CA ILE A 15 -5.66 -13.86 -3.09
C ILE A 15 -4.58 -12.79 -3.29
N TYR A 16 -3.32 -13.19 -3.21
CA TYR A 16 -2.19 -12.32 -3.55
C TYR A 16 -1.80 -12.45 -5.02
N SER A 17 -1.23 -11.39 -5.59
CA SER A 17 -0.94 -11.36 -7.02
C SER A 17 0.18 -12.32 -7.43
N ASP A 18 1.11 -12.59 -6.52
CA ASP A 18 2.22 -13.55 -6.68
C ASP A 18 1.79 -15.01 -6.54
N GLU A 19 0.65 -15.28 -5.90
CA GLU A 19 0.04 -16.61 -5.81
C GLU A 19 -0.93 -16.91 -6.95
N ALA A 20 -1.31 -15.91 -7.74
CA ALA A 20 -2.31 -16.06 -8.80
C ALA A 20 -1.73 -16.82 -10.00
N ILE A 21 -2.50 -17.78 -10.52
CA ILE A 21 -2.08 -18.63 -11.64
C ILE A 21 -2.83 -18.26 -12.94
N GLU A 22 -2.46 -18.88 -14.07
CA GLU A 22 -3.07 -18.59 -15.36
C GLU A 22 -4.60 -18.76 -15.36
N VAL A 23 -5.11 -19.75 -14.63
CA VAL A 23 -6.56 -20.00 -14.49
C VAL A 23 -7.28 -18.83 -13.81
N ASP A 24 -6.62 -18.09 -12.92
CA ASP A 24 -7.22 -16.94 -12.23
C ASP A 24 -7.46 -15.75 -13.18
N ARG A 25 -6.86 -15.70 -14.38
CA ARG A 25 -6.99 -14.57 -15.35
C ARG A 25 -8.42 -14.25 -15.75
N ASN A 26 -9.24 -15.29 -15.88
CA ASN A 26 -10.65 -15.16 -16.28
C ASN A 26 -11.59 -15.07 -15.07
N THR A 27 -11.05 -15.12 -13.86
CA THR A 27 -11.81 -15.05 -12.61
C THR A 27 -11.96 -13.60 -12.16
N ALA A 28 -13.17 -13.24 -11.76
CA ALA A 28 -13.44 -11.93 -11.16
C ALA A 28 -13.21 -11.98 -9.65
N PHE A 29 -12.36 -11.08 -9.16
CA PHE A 29 -12.07 -10.86 -7.74
C PHE A 29 -12.70 -9.57 -7.25
N PHE A 30 -12.79 -9.40 -5.94
CA PHE A 30 -13.37 -8.22 -5.30
C PHE A 30 -12.28 -7.26 -4.82
N CYS A 31 -12.57 -5.96 -4.98
CA CYS A 31 -11.71 -4.90 -4.47
C CYS A 31 -11.51 -5.00 -2.94
N PRO A 32 -10.29 -4.72 -2.43
CA PRO A 32 -10.06 -4.74 -0.99
C PRO A 32 -10.76 -3.67 -0.17
N ASN A 33 -11.24 -2.59 -0.80
CA ASN A 33 -12.08 -1.60 -0.14
C ASN A 33 -13.51 -2.15 -0.07
N HIS A 34 -14.07 -2.27 1.15
CA HIS A 34 -15.37 -2.90 1.38
C HIS A 34 -16.53 -2.10 0.77
N MET A 35 -16.36 -0.79 0.66
CA MET A 35 -17.31 0.14 0.04
C MET A 35 -17.23 0.14 -1.49
N CYS A 36 -16.24 -0.55 -2.07
CA CYS A 36 -16.02 -0.62 -3.51
C CYS A 36 -16.48 -1.97 -4.09
N ASN A 37 -17.47 -1.93 -4.98
CA ASN A 37 -18.01 -3.10 -5.68
C ASN A 37 -17.28 -3.44 -6.99
N ALA A 38 -16.09 -2.87 -7.21
CA ALA A 38 -15.30 -3.14 -8.41
C ALA A 38 -14.90 -4.61 -8.50
N LYS A 39 -14.97 -5.15 -9.72
CA LYS A 39 -14.46 -6.49 -10.04
C LYS A 39 -13.06 -6.35 -10.63
N LEU A 40 -12.10 -7.01 -10.00
CA LEU A 40 -10.71 -7.00 -10.38
C LEU A 40 -10.35 -8.29 -11.10
N TYR A 41 -9.42 -8.18 -12.04
CA TYR A 41 -8.86 -9.33 -12.76
C TYR A 41 -7.35 -9.28 -12.62
N ILE A 42 -6.72 -10.45 -12.48
CA ILE A 42 -5.27 -10.55 -12.42
C ILE A 42 -4.67 -10.19 -13.78
N CYS A 43 -3.63 -9.37 -13.75
CA CYS A 43 -2.88 -8.87 -14.89
C CYS A 43 -1.41 -9.25 -14.74
N ALA A 44 -0.69 -9.35 -15.86
CA ALA A 44 0.76 -9.58 -15.90
C ALA A 44 1.28 -10.87 -15.23
N VAL A 45 0.47 -11.94 -15.17
CA VAL A 45 0.87 -13.24 -14.56
C VAL A 45 2.09 -13.87 -15.28
N ASP A 46 2.22 -13.70 -16.60
CA ASP A 46 3.36 -14.24 -17.39
C ASP A 46 4.24 -13.12 -17.97
N GLY A 47 4.14 -11.91 -17.41
CA GLY A 47 4.77 -10.72 -17.97
C GLY A 47 6.15 -10.42 -17.38
N SER A 48 6.86 -9.48 -18.01
CA SER A 48 8.10 -8.89 -17.47
C SER A 48 7.90 -8.01 -16.22
N LYS A 49 6.65 -7.85 -15.76
CA LYS A 49 6.27 -7.04 -14.60
C LYS A 49 5.63 -7.94 -13.55
N SER A 50 5.78 -7.56 -12.28
CA SER A 50 5.07 -8.23 -11.19
C SER A 50 3.56 -8.17 -11.42
N ALA A 51 2.89 -9.30 -11.19
CA ALA A 51 1.46 -9.42 -11.35
C ALA A 51 0.71 -8.45 -10.43
N TYR A 52 -0.52 -8.08 -10.81
CA TYR A 52 -1.38 -7.19 -10.04
C TYR A 52 -2.84 -7.32 -10.44
N PHE A 53 -3.74 -6.88 -9.57
CA PHE A 53 -5.17 -6.83 -9.81
C PHE A 53 -5.63 -5.45 -10.27
N ARG A 54 -6.53 -5.43 -11.28
CA ARG A 54 -7.11 -4.19 -11.82
C ARG A 54 -8.55 -4.39 -12.28
N ALA A 55 -9.38 -3.35 -12.09
CA ALA A 55 -10.70 -3.29 -12.73
C ALA A 55 -10.56 -2.96 -14.22
N THR A 56 -10.63 -3.97 -15.08
CA THR A 56 -10.48 -3.84 -16.53
C THR A 56 -11.81 -3.72 -17.28
N LYS A 57 -12.92 -4.16 -16.66
CA LYS A 57 -14.25 -4.19 -17.29
C LYS A 57 -15.06 -2.93 -16.95
N PRO A 58 -15.81 -2.34 -17.91
CA PRO A 58 -16.47 -1.05 -17.72
C PRO A 58 -17.65 -1.07 -16.72
N ASN A 59 -18.34 -2.21 -16.57
CA ASN A 59 -19.54 -2.32 -15.75
C ASN A 59 -19.24 -2.45 -14.24
N PHE A 60 -17.98 -2.69 -13.86
CA PHE A 60 -17.58 -2.92 -12.47
C PHE A 60 -16.33 -2.11 -12.13
N LYS A 61 -16.39 -0.81 -12.39
CA LYS A 61 -15.30 0.14 -12.09
C LYS A 61 -15.22 0.45 -10.60
N HIS A 62 -14.07 0.97 -10.20
CA HIS A 62 -13.88 1.55 -8.88
C HIS A 62 -14.81 2.75 -8.66
N ILE A 63 -15.24 2.91 -7.40
CA ILE A 63 -15.83 4.17 -6.93
C ILE A 63 -14.79 5.31 -7.05
N LYS A 64 -15.28 6.56 -7.09
CA LYS A 64 -14.41 7.75 -7.11
C LYS A 64 -13.45 7.70 -5.91
N ASN A 65 -12.18 8.02 -6.14
CA ASN A 65 -11.12 8.04 -5.11
C ASN A 65 -10.87 6.70 -4.40
N CYS A 66 -11.28 5.56 -4.96
CA CYS A 66 -10.89 4.27 -4.39
C CYS A 66 -9.35 4.15 -4.37
N PRO A 67 -8.72 3.87 -3.21
CA PRO A 67 -7.26 3.82 -3.10
C PRO A 67 -6.67 2.75 -4.02
N PHE A 68 -7.37 1.65 -4.25
CA PHE A 68 -6.94 0.56 -5.12
C PHE A 68 -7.13 0.84 -6.63
N GLY A 69 -7.91 1.86 -6.98
CA GLY A 69 -8.26 2.19 -8.37
C GLY A 69 -7.21 3.01 -9.10
N ASN A 70 -6.35 3.73 -8.38
CA ASN A 70 -5.28 4.54 -8.96
C ASN A 70 -3.91 3.84 -8.81
N SER A 71 -2.91 4.22 -9.61
CA SER A 71 -1.51 3.81 -9.39
C SER A 71 -0.81 4.66 -8.33
N SER A 72 -1.46 5.73 -7.84
CA SER A 72 -0.84 6.65 -6.87
C SER A 72 -0.47 6.02 -5.52
N THR A 73 -1.05 4.85 -5.20
CA THR A 73 -0.80 4.06 -4.00
C THR A 73 0.07 2.82 -4.27
N GLU A 74 0.68 2.73 -5.45
CA GLU A 74 1.56 1.61 -5.76
C GLU A 74 2.79 1.66 -4.85
N PHE A 75 3.07 0.56 -4.18
CA PHE A 75 4.26 0.33 -3.39
C PHE A 75 4.92 -0.95 -3.87
N ASP A 76 6.18 -0.82 -4.29
CA ASP A 76 7.03 -1.90 -4.71
C ASP A 76 8.14 -2.06 -3.66
N SER A 77 8.09 -3.17 -2.93
CA SER A 77 9.01 -3.48 -1.83
C SER A 77 10.47 -3.51 -2.28
N ASN A 78 10.74 -3.81 -3.55
CA ASN A 78 12.12 -3.86 -4.06
C ASN A 78 12.82 -2.49 -4.08
N ASN A 79 12.05 -1.40 -4.02
CA ASN A 79 12.59 -0.04 -3.97
C ASN A 79 12.96 0.40 -2.54
N TYR A 80 12.70 -0.43 -1.52
CA TYR A 80 12.85 -0.05 -0.12
C TYR A 80 13.65 -1.08 0.67
N ASP A 81 14.44 -0.59 1.61
CA ASP A 81 15.13 -1.43 2.60
C ASP A 81 14.21 -1.66 3.80
N GLU A 82 13.55 -2.82 3.82
CA GLU A 82 12.66 -3.22 4.92
C GLU A 82 13.41 -3.38 6.25
N SER A 83 14.68 -3.80 6.23
CA SER A 83 15.47 -4.04 7.45
C SER A 83 15.74 -2.76 8.25
N GLN A 84 15.70 -1.62 7.57
CA GLN A 84 15.92 -0.29 8.15
C GLN A 84 14.61 0.42 8.51
N PHE A 85 13.45 -0.19 8.25
CA PHE A 85 12.17 0.44 8.52
C PHE A 85 11.70 0.17 9.95
N VAL A 86 11.72 1.23 10.77
CA VAL A 86 11.10 1.24 12.10
C VAL A 86 9.92 2.20 12.06
N TYR A 87 8.70 1.67 12.15
CA TYR A 87 7.47 2.45 11.97
C TYR A 87 7.38 3.66 12.92
N GLU A 88 7.62 3.47 14.22
CA GLU A 88 7.50 4.56 15.21
C GLU A 88 8.52 5.66 14.94
N ASP A 89 9.75 5.31 14.57
CA ASP A 89 10.79 6.29 14.21
C ASP A 89 10.41 7.04 12.93
N ALA A 90 9.85 6.34 11.94
CA ALA A 90 9.36 6.96 10.71
C ALA A 90 8.26 8.00 10.98
N ILE A 91 7.29 7.69 11.84
CA ILE A 91 6.24 8.65 12.22
C ILE A 91 6.79 9.78 13.08
N ASN A 92 7.63 9.49 14.08
CA ASN A 92 8.24 10.53 14.91
C ASN A 92 9.05 11.53 14.06
N ASN A 93 9.79 11.04 13.06
CA ASN A 93 10.51 11.89 12.13
C ASN A 93 9.61 12.78 11.27
N LEU A 94 8.38 12.34 10.95
CA LEU A 94 7.38 13.18 10.27
C LEU A 94 6.82 14.28 11.16
N LEU A 95 6.76 14.05 12.48
CA LEU A 95 6.23 15.00 13.46
C LEU A 95 7.29 16.00 13.95
N CYS A 96 8.57 15.63 13.86
CA CYS A 96 9.67 16.51 14.23
C CYS A 96 9.75 17.72 13.30
N ASN A 97 9.62 18.92 13.86
CA ASN A 97 9.98 20.16 13.19
C ASN A 97 11.50 20.19 12.97
N THR A 98 11.96 19.57 11.89
CA THR A 98 13.35 19.76 11.45
C THR A 98 13.50 21.22 11.04
N LYS A 99 14.53 21.90 11.56
CA LYS A 99 14.93 23.20 11.03
C LYS A 99 15.11 23.02 9.52
N PRO A 100 14.56 23.91 8.67
CA PRO A 100 14.80 23.82 7.24
C PRO A 100 16.30 23.70 7.05
N SER A 101 16.73 22.58 6.49
CA SER A 101 18.15 22.31 6.30
C SER A 101 18.70 23.46 5.49
N SER A 102 19.54 24.29 6.12
CA SER A 102 20.37 25.24 5.41
C SER A 102 21.47 24.45 4.72
N GLN A 103 21.10 23.58 3.78
CA GLN A 103 22.04 23.12 2.79
C GLN A 103 22.44 24.37 2.02
N LYS A 104 23.59 24.95 2.39
CA LYS A 104 24.38 25.72 1.44
C LYS A 104 24.42 24.84 0.20
N ARG A 105 23.81 25.31 -0.88
CA ARG A 105 23.91 24.70 -2.21
C ARG A 105 25.37 24.82 -2.63
N ASN A 106 26.22 23.99 -2.07
CA ASN A 106 27.48 23.69 -2.68
C ASN A 106 27.09 22.88 -3.92
N PRO A 107 27.43 23.34 -5.13
CA PRO A 107 27.25 22.56 -6.34
C PRO A 107 28.29 21.44 -6.32
N SER A 108 28.19 20.51 -5.36
CA SER A 108 28.91 19.25 -5.45
C SER A 108 28.21 18.45 -6.54
N ALA A 109 28.98 17.98 -7.52
CA ALA A 109 28.53 17.09 -8.57
C ALA A 109 27.52 16.08 -8.01
N HIS A 110 26.31 16.02 -8.58
CA HIS A 110 25.38 14.96 -8.28
C HIS A 110 26.13 13.64 -8.47
N GLY A 111 26.37 12.92 -7.38
CA GLY A 111 27.01 11.61 -7.45
C GLY A 111 26.23 10.76 -8.43
N THR A 112 26.91 10.22 -9.43
CA THR A 112 26.33 9.38 -10.48
C THR A 112 25.99 7.97 -9.98
N GLY A 113 25.99 7.76 -8.66
CA GLY A 113 25.66 6.48 -8.05
C GLY A 113 24.15 6.28 -8.03
N GLU A 114 23.71 5.05 -8.31
CA GLU A 114 22.32 4.68 -8.08
C GLU A 114 21.96 4.92 -6.60
N PRO A 115 20.83 5.59 -6.30
CA PRO A 115 20.37 5.71 -4.94
C PRO A 115 20.16 4.32 -4.35
N GLY A 116 20.89 3.99 -3.27
CA GLY A 116 20.66 2.75 -2.55
C GLY A 116 19.22 2.67 -2.02
N ALA A 117 18.72 1.44 -1.85
CA ALA A 117 17.43 1.20 -1.22
C ALA A 117 17.36 1.89 0.14
N HIS A 118 16.23 2.52 0.45
CA HIS A 118 16.01 3.25 1.69
C HIS A 118 14.68 2.82 2.32
N PRO A 119 14.49 2.95 3.64
CA PRO A 119 13.17 2.68 4.21
C PRO A 119 12.13 3.71 3.73
N PRO A 120 10.82 3.42 3.80
CA PRO A 120 9.77 4.42 3.60
C PRO A 120 9.90 5.55 4.63
N ARG A 121 9.93 6.81 4.18
CA ARG A 121 10.16 7.99 5.05
C ARG A 121 9.06 9.03 5.01
N THR A 122 8.31 9.11 3.91
CA THR A 122 7.23 10.09 3.76
C THR A 122 5.90 9.48 4.14
N LEU A 123 4.96 10.32 4.62
CA LEU A 123 3.59 9.88 4.92
C LEU A 123 2.95 9.14 3.73
N ARG A 124 3.17 9.64 2.51
CA ARG A 124 2.66 9.01 1.29
C ARG A 124 3.26 7.63 1.04
N GLN A 125 4.57 7.44 1.24
CA GLN A 125 5.21 6.13 1.06
C GLN A 125 4.71 5.13 2.09
N ILE A 126 4.61 5.53 3.37
CA ILE A 126 4.11 4.67 4.45
C ILE A 126 2.63 4.33 4.23
N TYR A 127 1.84 5.28 3.73
CA TYR A 127 0.46 5.03 3.33
C TYR A 127 0.36 4.04 2.15
N SER A 128 1.15 4.23 1.08
CA SER A 128 1.20 3.28 -0.04
C SER A 128 1.62 1.88 0.41
N LEU A 129 2.61 1.79 1.30
CA LEU A 129 3.00 0.54 1.97
C LEU A 129 1.76 -0.11 2.62
N CYS A 130 1.06 0.61 3.48
CA CYS A 130 -0.11 0.07 4.20
C CYS A 130 -1.26 -0.34 3.28
N LYS A 131 -1.39 0.26 2.08
CA LYS A 131 -2.41 -0.12 1.09
C LYS A 131 -1.99 -1.29 0.21
N SER A 132 -0.69 -1.58 0.07
CA SER A 132 -0.21 -2.73 -0.71
C SER A 132 -0.41 -4.07 -0.01
N PHE A 133 -0.55 -4.08 1.32
CA PHE A 133 -0.71 -5.29 2.11
C PHE A 133 -2.08 -5.37 2.77
N SER A 134 -2.52 -6.59 3.08
CA SER A 134 -3.72 -6.81 3.90
C SER A 134 -3.44 -6.40 5.35
N VAL A 135 -4.47 -6.03 6.11
CA VAL A 135 -4.30 -5.54 7.49
C VAL A 135 -3.74 -6.59 8.46
N GLY A 136 -3.81 -7.88 8.12
CA GLY A 136 -3.23 -8.97 8.90
C GLY A 136 -1.79 -9.32 8.55
N ASN A 137 -1.21 -8.71 7.50
CA ASN A 137 0.18 -8.92 7.13
C ASN A 137 1.12 -8.12 8.02
N THR A 138 2.41 -8.41 7.91
CA THR A 138 3.48 -7.68 8.57
C THR A 138 4.42 -7.05 7.54
N TYR A 139 5.05 -5.94 7.93
CA TYR A 139 6.18 -5.34 7.22
C TYR A 139 7.17 -4.85 8.28
N ALA A 140 8.45 -5.23 8.16
CA ALA A 140 9.49 -5.03 9.17
C ALA A 140 9.05 -5.49 10.58
N GLY A 141 8.35 -6.62 10.64
CA GLY A 141 7.82 -7.19 11.90
C GLY A 141 6.64 -6.44 12.53
N LYS A 142 6.16 -5.33 11.94
CA LYS A 142 4.99 -4.58 12.41
C LYS A 142 3.76 -4.95 11.58
N GLU A 143 2.66 -5.27 12.25
CA GLU A 143 1.40 -5.60 11.57
C GLU A 143 0.81 -4.37 10.86
N ILE A 144 0.38 -4.50 9.61
CA ILE A 144 -0.18 -3.42 8.79
C ILE A 144 -1.37 -2.75 9.48
N GLY A 145 -2.29 -3.56 10.03
CA GLY A 145 -3.46 -3.07 10.74
C GLY A 145 -3.15 -2.28 12.01
N SER A 146 -1.91 -2.31 12.51
CA SER A 146 -1.45 -1.48 13.62
C SER A 146 -0.90 -0.11 13.20
N MET A 147 -0.55 0.04 11.92
CA MET A 147 0.04 1.24 11.32
C MET A 147 -1.01 2.15 10.69
N ILE A 148 -2.09 1.59 10.12
CA ILE A 148 -3.15 2.35 9.45
C ILE A 148 -4.51 2.09 10.10
N LEU A 149 -5.29 3.17 10.25
CA LEU A 149 -6.71 3.15 10.55
C LEU A 149 -7.49 3.51 9.27
N ASP A 150 -8.15 2.50 8.68
CA ASP A 150 -9.05 2.63 7.54
C ASP A 150 -10.22 1.63 7.65
N ASP A 151 -11.06 1.55 6.62
CA ASP A 151 -12.21 0.65 6.55
C ASP A 151 -11.85 -0.84 6.75
N ARG A 152 -10.60 -1.21 6.47
CA ARG A 152 -10.12 -2.59 6.61
C ARG A 152 -9.67 -2.88 8.05
N SER A 153 -9.28 -1.88 8.84
CA SER A 153 -8.74 -2.05 10.19
C SER A 153 -9.60 -1.47 11.31
N GLU A 154 -10.66 -0.71 10.99
CA GLU A 154 -11.56 -0.05 11.96
C GLU A 154 -12.04 -0.98 13.07
N TYR A 155 -12.43 -2.22 12.74
CA TYR A 155 -12.94 -3.22 13.69
C TYR A 155 -11.97 -3.53 14.84
N ARG A 156 -10.68 -3.22 14.70
CA ARG A 156 -9.64 -3.42 15.72
C ARG A 156 -9.66 -2.35 16.82
N TYR A 157 -10.37 -1.24 16.59
CA TYR A 157 -10.33 -0.06 17.46
C TYR A 157 -11.70 0.34 18.05
N PRO A 158 -12.48 -0.61 18.63
CA PRO A 158 -13.83 -0.31 19.14
C PRO A 158 -13.83 0.64 20.36
N LYS A 159 -12.69 0.81 21.02
CA LYS A 159 -12.52 1.66 22.22
C LYS A 159 -11.75 2.96 21.93
N GLY A 160 -11.55 3.28 20.66
CA GLY A 160 -10.74 4.42 20.22
C GLY A 160 -9.38 4.01 19.66
N CYS A 161 -8.77 4.97 18.95
CA CYS A 161 -7.51 4.83 18.25
C CYS A 161 -6.36 5.41 19.09
N PHE A 162 -5.46 4.55 19.57
CA PHE A 162 -4.34 4.94 20.43
C PHE A 162 -2.97 4.77 19.73
N GLY A 163 -2.00 5.61 20.09
CA GLY A 163 -0.67 5.63 19.51
C GLY A 163 -0.62 6.27 18.11
N TYR A 164 0.55 6.24 17.48
CA TYR A 164 0.72 6.81 16.15
C TYR A 164 0.13 5.90 15.06
N LYS A 165 -0.83 6.43 14.31
CA LYS A 165 -1.50 5.77 13.19
C LYS A 165 -1.69 6.73 12.04
N ILE A 166 -1.54 6.21 10.83
CA ILE A 166 -2.02 6.88 9.63
C ILE A 166 -3.54 6.72 9.60
N ILE A 167 -4.27 7.83 9.54
CA ILE A 167 -5.74 7.82 9.47
C ILE A 167 -6.15 8.16 8.03
N GLU A 168 -6.89 7.26 7.41
CA GLU A 168 -7.57 7.55 6.15
C GLU A 168 -8.93 8.20 6.45
N ALA A 169 -9.08 9.46 6.06
CA ALA A 169 -10.35 10.17 6.15
C ALA A 169 -10.90 10.41 4.74
N ASN A 170 -12.17 10.04 4.53
CA ASN A 170 -12.89 10.38 3.31
C ASN A 170 -13.51 11.78 3.49
N ALA A 171 -13.20 12.69 2.57
CA ALA A 171 -13.82 14.02 2.48
C ALA A 171 -15.01 14.01 1.52
#